data_AF-K1THK5-F1
#
_entry.id   AF-K1THK5-F1
#
_cell.length_a   1.000
_cell.length_b   1.000
_cell.length_c   1.000
_cell.angle_alpha   90.00
_cell.angle_beta   90.00
_cell.angle_gamma   90.00
#
_symmetry.space_group_name_H-M   'P 1'
#
loop_
_entity.id
_entity.type
_entity.pdbx_description
1 polymer ?
#
loop_
_entity_poly.entity_id
_entity_poly.type
_entity_poly.pdbx_seq_one_letter_code
_entity_poly.pdbx_strand_id
1 'polypeptide(L)'
;MIFMGLIEDIFEVPNDCIVNSVIPKKEVFEVADLSTKDKRIFTDLIKQIKWCYNFTEDNIRVDKFIDEERRYEEVELINITLKYENVHKIDYGKFKEDDKIDRIADIIMRFIPYPIILTIQYD
;
A
#
# COMPACT_ATOMS: atom_id res chain seq x y z
N MET A 1 8.92 -23.99 -9.09
CA MET A 1 8.02 -23.25 -8.19
C MET A 1 8.65 -21.89 -8.01
N ILE A 2 8.23 -20.90 -8.80
CA ILE A 2 8.76 -19.53 -8.67
C ILE A 2 8.12 -19.01 -7.40
N PHE A 3 8.91 -18.86 -6.33
CA PHE A 3 8.49 -18.06 -5.18
C PHE A 3 8.23 -16.67 -5.73
N MET A 4 6.96 -16.29 -5.86
CA MET A 4 6.60 -14.91 -6.08
C MET A 4 6.96 -14.22 -4.77
N GLY A 5 8.17 -13.65 -4.74
CA GLY A 5 8.72 -13.06 -3.52
C GLY A 5 7.71 -12.05 -2.99
N LEU A 6 7.32 -12.19 -1.73
CA LEU A 6 6.58 -11.12 -1.07
C LEU A 6 7.45 -9.86 -1.17
N ILE A 7 6.87 -8.68 -1.11
CA ILE A 7 7.65 -7.43 -1.10
C ILE A 7 8.77 -7.45 -0.03
N GLU A 8 8.55 -8.24 1.02
CA GLU A 8 9.45 -8.49 2.14
C GLU A 8 10.70 -9.31 1.76
N ASP A 9 10.62 -10.11 0.69
CA ASP A 9 11.75 -10.86 0.13
C ASP A 9 12.58 -9.98 -0.84
N ILE A 10 12.02 -8.86 -1.31
CA ILE A 10 12.69 -7.92 -2.22
C ILE A 10 13.41 -6.82 -1.43
N PHE A 11 12.78 -6.35 -0.35
CA PHE A 11 13.33 -5.33 0.52
C PHE A 11 14.09 -5.98 1.68
N GLU A 12 15.41 -6.02 1.58
CA GLU A 12 16.31 -6.44 2.67
C GLU A 12 16.43 -5.34 3.75
N VAL A 13 15.31 -5.02 4.41
CA VAL A 13 15.27 -3.99 5.45
C VAL A 13 15.59 -4.56 6.83
N PRO A 14 16.21 -3.76 7.73
CA PRO A 14 16.47 -4.16 9.11
C PRO A 14 15.20 -4.60 9.87
N ASN A 15 15.36 -5.55 10.80
CA ASN A 15 14.23 -6.12 11.55
C ASN A 15 13.48 -5.10 12.41
N ASP A 16 14.15 -4.05 12.87
CA ASP A 16 13.58 -2.95 13.65
C ASP A 16 12.69 -2.01 12.83
N CYS A 17 12.67 -2.16 11.50
CA CYS A 17 11.73 -1.47 10.61
C CYS A 17 10.41 -2.24 10.46
N ILE A 18 10.32 -3.50 10.92
CA ILE A 18 9.17 -4.39 10.69
C ILE A 18 7.97 -3.96 11.54
N VAL A 19 6.86 -3.64 10.87
CA VAL A 19 5.56 -3.45 11.52
C VAL A 19 4.68 -4.69 11.39
N ASN A 20 4.60 -5.27 10.18
CA ASN A 20 3.86 -6.50 9.87
C ASN A 20 2.40 -6.51 10.37
N SER A 21 1.67 -5.42 10.10
CA SER A 21 0.26 -5.27 10.52
C SER A 21 -0.68 -5.26 9.32
N VAL A 22 -1.89 -5.81 9.48
CA VAL A 22 -2.93 -5.77 8.44
C VAL A 22 -3.80 -4.54 8.67
N ILE A 23 -4.00 -3.73 7.63
CA ILE A 23 -4.95 -2.61 7.65
C ILE A 23 -6.32 -3.13 7.19
N PRO A 24 -7.33 -3.19 8.05
CA PRO A 24 -8.67 -3.61 7.67
C PRO A 24 -9.27 -2.61 6.65
N LYS A 25 -9.85 -3.13 5.56
CA LYS A 25 -10.54 -2.30 4.53
C LYS A 25 -11.60 -1.38 5.15
N LYS A 26 -12.22 -1.82 6.24
CA LYS A 26 -13.25 -1.06 6.97
C LYS A 26 -12.72 0.28 7.50
N GLU A 27 -11.46 0.34 7.97
CA GLU A 27 -10.85 1.58 8.46
C GLU A 27 -10.72 2.60 7.33
N VAL A 28 -10.29 2.13 6.15
CA VAL A 28 -10.24 2.97 4.94
C VAL A 28 -11.64 3.48 4.58
N PHE A 29 -12.67 2.64 4.69
CA PHE A 29 -14.05 3.01 4.32
C PHE A 29 -14.68 4.05 5.24
N GLU A 30 -14.32 4.04 6.52
CA GLU A 30 -14.84 4.96 7.52
C GLU A 30 -14.17 6.33 7.45
N VAL A 31 -12.87 6.37 7.15
CA VAL A 31 -12.09 7.62 7.14
C VAL A 31 -12.13 8.34 5.79
N ALA A 32 -12.15 7.61 4.67
CA ALA A 32 -11.98 8.21 3.34
C ALA A 32 -13.30 8.62 2.63
N ASP A 33 -14.45 8.61 3.32
CA ASP A 33 -15.80 8.91 2.78
C ASP A 33 -16.05 8.30 1.39
N LEU A 34 -15.77 7.00 1.27
CA LEU A 34 -15.75 6.33 -0.03
C LEU A 34 -17.15 6.15 -0.62
N SER A 35 -17.24 6.42 -1.93
CA SER A 35 -18.43 6.12 -2.72
C SER A 35 -18.73 4.62 -2.76
N THR A 36 -19.99 4.25 -3.05
CA THR A 36 -20.37 2.83 -3.24
C THR A 36 -19.52 2.13 -4.31
N LYS A 37 -19.11 2.88 -5.34
CA LYS A 37 -18.23 2.37 -6.40
C LYS A 37 -16.82 2.08 -5.86
N ASP A 38 -16.24 2.98 -5.08
CA ASP A 38 -14.91 2.80 -4.48
C ASP A 38 -14.89 1.62 -3.49
N LYS A 39 -15.92 1.51 -2.63
CA LYS A 39 -16.07 0.38 -1.71
C LYS A 39 -16.12 -0.96 -2.45
N ARG A 40 -16.82 -0.99 -3.60
CA ARG A 40 -16.89 -2.17 -4.46
C ARG A 40 -15.55 -2.51 -5.09
N ILE A 41 -14.82 -1.51 -5.60
CA ILE A 41 -13.46 -1.71 -6.16
C ILE A 41 -12.56 -2.37 -5.10
N PHE A 42 -12.57 -1.87 -3.86
CA PHE A 42 -11.78 -2.45 -2.77
C PHE A 42 -12.18 -3.89 -2.43
N THR A 43 -13.48 -4.18 -2.42
CA THR A 43 -14.00 -5.52 -2.12
C THR A 43 -13.66 -6.52 -3.21
N ASP A 44 -13.83 -6.12 -4.46
CA ASP A 44 -13.65 -6.97 -5.62
C ASP A 44 -12.16 -7.21 -5.89
N LEU A 45 -11.31 -6.18 -5.83
CA LEU A 45 -9.92 -6.30 -6.27
C LEU A 45 -8.92 -6.59 -5.16
N ILE A 46 -9.11 -6.07 -3.94
CA ILE A 46 -8.08 -6.16 -2.91
C ILE A 46 -8.26 -7.43 -2.08
N LYS A 47 -7.21 -8.24 -1.99
CA LYS A 47 -7.09 -9.34 -1.04
C LYS A 47 -6.72 -8.79 0.34
N GLN A 48 -5.60 -8.08 0.43
CA GLN A 48 -5.04 -7.58 1.70
C GLN A 48 -4.37 -6.22 1.50
N ILE A 49 -4.41 -5.40 2.57
CA ILE A 49 -3.58 -4.20 2.72
C ILE A 49 -2.70 -4.46 3.94
N LYS A 50 -1.38 -4.38 3.78
CA LYS A 50 -0.41 -4.70 4.81
C LYS A 50 0.50 -3.50 5.04
N TRP A 51 0.60 -3.05 6.28
CA TRP A 51 1.65 -2.17 6.73
C TRP A 51 2.89 -3.01 7.03
N CYS A 52 3.82 -3.00 6.10
CA CYS A 52 4.99 -3.85 6.14
C CYS A 52 6.05 -3.26 7.05
N TYR A 53 6.42 -1.99 6.80
CA TYR A 53 7.54 -1.33 7.45
C TYR A 53 7.26 0.12 7.78
N ASN A 54 7.95 0.64 8.78
CA ASN A 54 8.11 2.07 9.03
C ASN A 54 9.60 2.43 9.04
N PHE A 55 9.94 3.56 8.45
CA PHE A 55 11.32 4.04 8.36
C PHE A 55 11.45 5.36 9.09
N THR A 56 12.36 5.39 10.05
CA THR A 56 12.60 6.53 10.94
C THR A 56 14.09 6.85 10.99
N GLU A 57 14.41 7.97 11.62
CA GLU A 57 15.80 8.33 11.91
C GLU A 57 16.49 7.27 12.80
N ASP A 58 15.73 6.64 13.70
CA ASP A 58 16.26 5.70 14.69
C ASP A 58 16.60 4.33 14.10
N ASN A 59 15.80 3.81 13.16
CA ASN A 59 15.95 2.44 12.65
C ASN A 59 16.80 2.34 11.36
N ILE A 60 16.70 3.31 10.44
CA ILE A 60 17.45 3.28 9.17
C ILE A 60 18.01 4.65 8.76
N ARG A 61 17.97 5.63 9.67
CA ARG A 61 18.50 7.00 9.46
C ARG A 61 17.84 7.73 8.30
N VAL A 62 16.53 7.55 8.15
CA VAL A 62 15.73 8.42 7.28
C VAL A 62 15.46 9.72 8.03
N ASP A 63 16.00 10.81 7.50
CA ASP A 63 15.83 12.14 8.09
C ASP A 63 14.36 12.55 8.10
N LYS A 64 13.98 13.24 9.18
CA LYS A 64 12.66 13.83 9.33
C LYS A 64 12.49 14.98 8.35
N PHE A 65 11.28 15.15 7.82
CA PHE A 65 10.92 16.30 7.01
C PHE A 65 9.98 17.22 7.80
N ILE A 66 10.47 18.40 8.17
CA ILE A 66 9.73 19.37 8.98
C ILE A 66 9.83 20.74 8.31
N ASP A 67 8.69 21.32 7.97
CA ASP A 67 8.56 22.70 7.49
C ASP A 67 7.40 23.43 8.22
N GLU A 68 6.99 24.60 7.73
CA GLU A 68 5.91 25.39 8.35
C GLU A 68 4.53 24.73 8.27
N GLU A 69 4.31 23.83 7.30
CA GLU A 69 3.01 23.20 7.01
C GLU A 69 2.97 21.72 7.41
N ARG A 70 4.13 21.04 7.40
CA ARG A 70 4.25 19.58 7.45
C ARG A 70 5.26 19.16 8.49
N ARG A 71 4.93 18.06 9.16
CA ARG A 71 5.82 17.37 10.10
C ARG A 71 5.74 15.87 9.86
N TYR A 72 6.70 15.35 9.10
CA TYR A 72 6.84 13.92 8.82
C TYR A 72 8.06 13.39 9.57
N GLU A 73 7.79 12.55 10.56
CA GLU A 73 8.81 11.91 11.39
C GLU A 73 9.24 10.56 10.84
N GLU A 74 8.44 9.97 9.94
CA GLU A 74 8.58 8.62 9.43
C GLU A 74 8.07 8.48 7.99
N VAL A 75 8.46 7.39 7.33
CA VAL A 75 7.99 6.96 6.01
C VAL A 75 7.44 5.54 6.11
N GLU A 76 6.26 5.31 5.54
CA GLU A 76 5.57 4.01 5.64
C GLU A 76 5.69 3.19 4.36
N LEU A 77 5.93 1.88 4.48
CA LEU A 77 5.78 0.94 3.37
C LEU A 77 4.49 0.15 3.52
N ILE A 78 3.58 0.39 2.56
CA ILE A 78 2.29 -0.28 2.50
C ILE A 78 2.24 -1.15 1.26
N ASN A 79 1.89 -2.42 1.45
CA ASN A 79 1.69 -3.37 0.37
C ASN A 79 0.21 -3.69 0.19
N ILE A 80 -0.26 -3.63 -1.05
CA ILE A 80 -1.59 -4.07 -1.44
C ILE A 80 -1.45 -5.34 -2.28
N THR A 81 -1.98 -6.43 -1.75
CA THR A 81 -2.15 -7.67 -2.50
C THR A 81 -3.51 -7.66 -3.17
N LEU A 82 -3.53 -7.73 -4.50
CA LEU A 82 -4.71 -7.83 -5.34
C LEU A 82 -5.05 -9.30 -5.59
N LYS A 83 -6.34 -9.57 -5.80
CA LYS A 83 -6.87 -10.89 -6.18
C LYS A 83 -6.61 -11.12 -7.68
N TYR A 84 -5.74 -12.06 -8.01
CA TYR A 84 -5.35 -12.34 -9.39
C TYR A 84 -6.55 -12.74 -10.25
N GLU A 85 -7.53 -13.45 -9.70
CA GLU A 85 -8.72 -13.90 -10.44
C GLU A 85 -9.62 -12.74 -10.92
N ASN A 86 -9.48 -11.55 -10.34
CA ASN A 86 -10.29 -10.38 -10.69
C ASN A 86 -9.52 -9.35 -11.54
N VAL A 87 -8.31 -9.69 -11.98
CA VAL A 87 -7.46 -8.79 -12.77
C VAL A 87 -7.12 -9.44 -14.11
N HIS A 88 -7.36 -8.69 -15.18
CA HIS A 88 -7.32 -9.19 -16.54
C HIS A 88 -6.18 -8.52 -17.30
N LYS A 89 -5.11 -9.27 -17.56
CA LYS A 89 -3.99 -8.81 -18.38
C LYS A 89 -4.45 -8.62 -19.83
N ILE A 90 -4.18 -7.44 -20.38
CA ILE A 90 -4.52 -7.11 -21.77
C ILE A 90 -3.27 -7.05 -22.66
N ASP A 91 -2.12 -6.68 -22.11
CA ASP A 91 -0.83 -6.62 -22.83
C ASP A 91 0.34 -6.74 -21.83
N TYR A 92 1.58 -6.73 -22.32
CA TYR A 92 2.78 -6.65 -21.48
C TYR A 92 2.76 -5.37 -20.63
N GLY A 93 2.65 -5.53 -19.32
CA GLY A 93 2.59 -4.42 -18.37
C GLY A 93 1.29 -3.62 -18.39
N LYS A 94 0.20 -4.13 -18.99
CA LYS A 94 -1.11 -3.46 -19.00
C LYS A 94 -2.22 -4.39 -18.55
N PHE A 95 -3.11 -3.89 -17.71
CA PHE A 95 -4.28 -4.61 -17.22
C PHE A 95 -5.55 -3.80 -17.44
N LYS A 96 -6.67 -4.50 -17.63
CA LYS A 96 -7.98 -3.86 -17.81
C LYS A 96 -8.39 -3.02 -16.59
N GLU A 97 -7.87 -3.38 -15.42
CA GLU A 97 -8.17 -2.76 -14.14
C GLU A 97 -7.21 -1.62 -13.75
N ASP A 98 -6.25 -1.23 -14.59
CA ASP A 98 -5.25 -0.20 -14.27
C ASP A 98 -5.88 1.09 -13.69
N ASP A 99 -6.94 1.64 -14.32
CA ASP A 99 -7.67 2.82 -13.80
C ASP A 99 -8.24 2.61 -12.38
N LYS A 100 -8.63 1.36 -12.05
CA LYS A 100 -9.15 1.02 -10.72
C LYS A 100 -8.00 0.85 -9.72
N ILE A 101 -6.86 0.34 -10.17
CA ILE A 101 -5.64 0.21 -9.35
C ILE A 101 -5.11 1.61 -9.01
N ASP A 102 -5.07 2.53 -9.98
CA ASP A 102 -4.73 3.94 -9.75
C ASP A 102 -5.68 4.59 -8.75
N ARG A 103 -6.98 4.29 -8.86
CA ARG A 103 -7.98 4.78 -7.90
C ARG A 103 -7.77 4.22 -6.49
N ILE A 104 -7.38 2.94 -6.36
CA ILE A 104 -7.02 2.35 -5.07
C ILE A 104 -5.81 3.08 -4.48
N ALA A 105 -4.77 3.31 -5.28
CA ALA A 105 -3.56 4.01 -4.85
C ALA A 105 -3.87 5.43 -4.34
N ASP A 106 -4.64 6.21 -5.09
CA ASP A 106 -5.06 7.56 -4.69
C ASP A 106 -5.82 7.57 -3.35
N ILE A 107 -6.73 6.60 -3.14
CA ILE A 107 -7.47 6.48 -1.88
C ILE A 107 -6.53 6.14 -0.71
N ILE A 108 -5.65 5.17 -0.88
CA ILE A 108 -4.73 4.74 0.20
C ILE A 108 -3.73 5.83 0.54
N MET A 109 -3.19 6.53 -0.47
CA MET A 109 -2.25 7.63 -0.25
C MET A 109 -2.88 8.83 0.47
N ARG A 110 -4.19 9.05 0.35
CA ARG A 110 -4.91 10.09 1.10
C ARG A 110 -5.32 9.64 2.50
N PHE A 111 -5.53 8.34 2.69
CA PHE A 111 -5.94 7.77 3.97
C PHE A 111 -4.79 7.84 4.99
N ILE A 112 -3.55 7.65 4.56
CA ILE A 112 -2.38 7.63 5.44
C ILE A 112 -1.73 9.03 5.44
N PRO A 113 -1.59 9.69 6.60
CA PRO A 113 -1.15 11.08 6.70
C PRO A 113 0.38 11.27 6.63
N TYR A 114 1.12 10.21 6.29
CA TYR A 114 2.58 10.19 6.20
C TYR A 114 3.05 9.94 4.76
N PRO A 115 4.32 10.22 4.43
CA PRO A 115 4.91 9.77 3.18
C PRO A 115 4.84 8.24 3.06
N ILE A 116 4.46 7.74 1.89
CA ILE A 116 4.22 6.31 1.67
C ILE A 116 5.04 5.81 0.48
N ILE A 117 5.68 4.67 0.67
CA ILE A 117 6.10 3.76 -0.40
C ILE A 117 4.97 2.75 -0.59
N LEU A 118 4.20 2.91 -1.66
CA LEU A 118 3.08 2.03 -1.97
C LEU A 118 3.52 0.97 -2.97
N THR A 119 3.36 -0.30 -2.58
CA THR A 119 3.60 -1.43 -3.48
C THR A 119 2.29 -2.15 -3.75
N ILE A 120 2.10 -2.60 -4.97
CA ILE A 120 0.91 -3.33 -5.40
C ILE A 120 1.36 -4.56 -6.15
N GLN A 121 0.86 -5.72 -5.74
CA GLN A 121 1.19 -7.00 -6.34
C GLN A 121 -0.07 -7.86 -6.46
N TYR A 122 -0.05 -8.82 -7.38
CA TYR A 122 -1.08 -9.87 -7.43
C TYR A 122 -0.68 -11.03 -6.53
N ASP A 123 -1.66 -11.80 -6.05
CA ASP A 123 -1.43 -12.99 -5.23
C ASP A 123 -1.01 -14.25 -6.01
#